data_AF-A0A7C0UT63-F1
#
_entry.id   AF-A0A7C0UT63-F1
#
_cell.length_a   1.000
_cell.length_b   1.000
_cell.length_c   1.000
_cell.angle_alpha   90.00
_cell.angle_beta   90.00
_cell.angle_gamma   90.00
#
_symmetry.space_group_name_H-M   'P 1'
#
loop_
_entity.id
_entity.type
_entity.pdbx_description
1 polymer ?
#
loop_
_entity_poly.entity_id
_entity_poly.type
_entity_poly.pdbx_seq_one_letter_code
_entity_poly.pdbx_strand_id
1 'polypeptide(L)' 'MMGSGRKVKPVLLIVDDDESLLSSMRRALSMEFDVKTASTPASARYAYRSENPDVVLLDMRLDESVENDRTGIELLK' A
#
# COMPACT_ATOMS: atom_id res chain seq x y z
N MET A 1 15.72 -15.49 -31.63
CA MET A 1 15.76 -14.30 -30.75
C MET A 1 14.33 -13.82 -30.57
N MET A 2 13.63 -14.26 -29.52
CA MET A 2 12.26 -13.83 -29.20
C MET A 2 12.32 -12.90 -27.99
N GLY A 3 11.67 -11.74 -28.11
CA GLY A 3 11.72 -10.67 -27.12
C GLY A 3 11.25 -11.12 -25.75
N SER A 4 12.09 -10.90 -24.74
CA SER A 4 11.71 -10.93 -23.34
C SER A 4 10.76 -9.74 -23.10
N GLY A 5 9.46 -9.98 -23.22
CA GLY A 5 8.47 -9.00 -22.76
C GLY A 5 8.68 -8.82 -21.27
N ARG A 6 9.17 -7.63 -20.86
CA ARG A 6 9.25 -7.28 -19.44
C ARG A 6 7.85 -7.45 -18.86
N LYS A 7 7.64 -8.45 -18.00
CA LYS A 7 6.41 -8.51 -17.18
C LYS A 7 6.39 -7.22 -16.36
N VAL A 8 5.36 -6.40 -16.56
CA VAL A 8 5.08 -5.27 -15.68
C VAL A 8 4.86 -5.84 -14.28
N LYS A 9 5.53 -5.28 -13.28
CA LYS A 9 5.36 -5.72 -11.90
C LYS A 9 3.93 -5.38 -11.46
N PRO A 10 3.23 -6.28 -10.75
CA PRO A 10 1.96 -5.92 -10.13
C PRO A 10 2.14 -4.74 -9.17
N VAL A 11 1.16 -3.85 -9.13
CA VAL A 11 1.14 -2.69 -8.25
C VAL A 11 0.61 -3.11 -6.89
N LEU A 12 1.43 -2.95 -5.86
CA LEU A 12 1.06 -3.22 -4.46
C LEU A 12 0.93 -1.88 -3.74
N LEU A 13 -0.25 -1.59 -3.19
CA LEU A 13 -0.44 -0.48 -2.26
C LEU A 13 -0.38 -0.98 -0.82
N ILE A 14 0.49 -0.41 -0.01
CA ILE A 14 0.59 -0.67 1.43
C ILE A 14 0.07 0.55 2.19
N VAL A 15 -0.84 0.35 3.13
CA VAL A 15 -1.50 1.39 3.92
C VAL A 15 -1.28 1.12 5.40
N ASP A 16 -0.52 1.99 6.07
CA ASP A 16 -0.07 1.84 7.45
C ASP A 16 0.42 3.20 7.97
N ASP A 17 0.11 3.61 9.21
CA ASP A 17 0.56 4.90 9.76
C ASP A 17 2.03 4.92 10.18
N ASP A 18 2.70 3.77 10.29
CA ASP A 18 4.13 3.67 10.56
C ASP A 18 4.97 3.87 9.28
N GLU A 19 5.52 5.08 9.10
CA GLU A 19 6.41 5.40 7.98
C GLU A 19 7.68 4.54 7.91
N SER A 20 8.19 4.06 9.05
CA SER A 20 9.37 3.18 9.11
C SER A 20 9.04 1.80 8.54
N LEU A 21 7.86 1.27 8.90
CA LEU A 21 7.34 0.02 8.34
C LEU A 21 7.13 0.16 6.83
N LEU A 22 6.46 1.22 6.38
CA LEU A 22 6.25 1.49 4.96
C LEU A 22 7.56 1.54 4.16
N SER A 23 8.57 2.24 4.68
CA SER A 23 9.90 2.32 4.05
C SER A 23 10.58 0.94 3.97
N SER A 24 10.49 0.15 5.04
CA SER A 24 11.06 -1.19 5.12
C SER A 24 10.39 -2.16 4.15
N MET A 25 9.05 -2.18 4.12
CA MET A 25 8.28 -3.02 3.20
C MET A 25 8.51 -2.64 1.75
N ARG A 26 8.55 -1.34 1.44
CA ARG A 26 8.87 -0.85 0.09
C ARG A 26 10.20 -1.39 -0.40
N ARG A 27 11.24 -1.36 0.42
CA ARG A 27 12.56 -1.91 0.07
C ARG A 27 12.48 -3.42 -0.14
N ALA A 28 11.90 -4.14 0.81
CA ALA A 28 11.82 -5.60 0.82
C ALA A 28 11.05 -6.18 -0.38
N LEU A 29 10.00 -5.49 -0.85
CA LEU A 29 9.09 -5.98 -1.88
C LEU A 29 9.31 -5.33 -3.26
N SER A 30 10.29 -4.43 -3.37
CA SER A 30 10.55 -3.68 -4.61
C SER A 30 11.01 -4.54 -5.78
N MET A 31 11.53 -5.75 -5.54
CA MET A 31 11.96 -6.64 -6.62
C MET A 31 10.78 -7.29 -7.34
N GLU A 32 9.72 -7.62 -6.61
CA GLU A 32 8.54 -8.33 -7.09
C GLU A 32 7.40 -7.38 -7.51
N PHE A 33 7.24 -6.24 -6.83
CA PHE A 33 6.11 -5.32 -6.99
C PHE A 33 6.55 -3.90 -7.39
N ASP A 34 5.65 -3.13 -8.01
CA ASP A 34 5.72 -1.66 -7.97
C ASP A 34 5.01 -1.19 -6.70
N VAL A 35 5.78 -0.94 -5.64
CA VAL A 35 5.25 -0.66 -4.30
C VAL A 35 4.88 0.82 -4.16
N LYS A 36 3.62 1.06 -3.83
CA LYS A 36 3.04 2.34 -3.42
C LYS A 36 2.73 2.29 -1.93
N THR A 37 2.80 3.43 -1.27
CA THR A 37 2.61 3.54 0.17
C THR A 37 1.70 4.70 0.50
N ALA A 38 0.90 4.57 1.55
CA ALA A 38 0.06 5.64 2.08
C ALA A 38 0.00 5.55 3.61
N SER A 39 0.23 6.67 4.30
CA SER A 39 0.27 6.72 5.77
C SER A 39 -0.98 7.30 6.41
N THR A 40 -1.98 7.65 5.61
CA THR A 40 -3.23 8.22 6.10
C THR A 40 -4.41 7.72 5.28
N PRO A 41 -5.62 7.69 5.85
CA PRO A 41 -6.83 7.31 5.10
C PRO A 41 -7.07 8.16 3.85
N ALA A 42 -6.75 9.46 3.92
CA ALA A 42 -6.87 10.37 2.79
C ALA A 42 -5.89 10.02 1.66
N SER A 43 -4.61 9.80 2.00
CA SER A 43 -3.59 9.39 1.02
C SER A 43 -3.86 7.99 0.47
N ALA A 44 -4.39 7.07 1.28
CA ALA A 44 -4.76 5.72 0.85
C ALA A 44 -5.85 5.76 -0.23
N ARG A 45 -6.93 6.53 0.01
CA ARG A 45 -8.00 6.75 -0.98
C ARG A 45 -7.50 7.40 -2.27
N TYR A 46 -6.58 8.35 -2.17
CA TYR A 46 -5.97 8.97 -3.33
C TYR A 46 -5.14 7.96 -4.13
N ALA A 47 -4.20 7.28 -3.47
CA ALA A 47 -3.30 6.31 -4.09
C ALA A 47 -4.06 5.13 -4.72
N TYR A 48 -5.12 4.64 -4.07
CA TYR A 48 -5.96 3.60 -4.64
C TYR A 48 -6.56 4.02 -5.99
N ARG A 49 -7.09 5.25 -6.07
CA ARG A 49 -7.68 5.78 -7.31
C ARG A 49 -6.66 6.14 -8.37
N SER A 50 -5.49 6.67 -7.98
CA SER A 50 -4.48 7.13 -8.93
C SER A 50 -3.60 6.01 -9.46
N GLU A 51 -3.24 5.04 -8.62
CA GLU A 51 -2.31 3.97 -8.95
C GLU A 51 -3.01 2.69 -9.43
N ASN A 52 -4.33 2.55 -9.18
CA ASN A 52 -5.13 1.39 -9.54
C ASN A 52 -4.46 0.06 -9.16
N PRO A 53 -4.18 -0.18 -7.86
CA PRO A 53 -3.35 -1.28 -7.41
C PRO A 53 -3.99 -2.65 -7.67
N ASP A 54 -3.17 -3.64 -8.00
CA ASP A 54 -3.61 -5.04 -8.15
C ASP A 54 -3.93 -5.69 -6.79
N VAL A 55 -3.22 -5.25 -5.75
CA VAL A 55 -3.40 -5.73 -4.38
C VAL A 55 -3.15 -4.61 -3.37
N VAL A 56 -3.91 -4.62 -2.28
CA VAL A 56 -3.76 -3.69 -1.16
C VAL A 56 -3.43 -4.49 0.11
N LEU A 57 -2.36 -4.11 0.79
CA LEU A 57 -2.08 -4.49 2.18
C LEU A 57 -2.49 -3.32 3.07
N LEU A 58 -3.39 -3.57 4.01
CA LEU A 58 -4.05 -2.53 4.80
C LEU A 58 -3.96 -2.89 6.27
N ASP A 59 -3.34 -2.01 7.07
CA ASP A 59 -3.49 -2.09 8.52
C ASP A 59 -4.93 -1.73 8.91
N MET A 60 -5.48 -2.48 9.85
CA MET A 60 -6.83 -2.30 10.37
C MET A 60 -6.94 -1.04 11.24
N ARG A 61 -5.84 -0.65 11.90
CA ARG A 61 -5.71 0.57 12.69
C ARG A 61 -4.74 1.49 11.96
N LEU A 62 -5.09 2.75 11.78
CA LEU A 62 -4.23 3.75 11.10
C LEU A 62 -3.96 4.97 11.99
N ASP A 63 -4.29 4.84 13.27
CA ASP A 63 -3.91 5.79 14.30
C ASP A 63 -3.72 4.99 15.59
N GLU A 64 -2.47 4.66 15.90
CA GLU A 64 -2.16 3.90 17.11
C GLU A 64 -2.55 4.63 18.41
N SER A 65 -2.64 5.97 18.37
CA SER A 65 -2.96 6.80 19.53
C SER A 65 -4.45 6.79 19.91
N VAL A 66 -5.31 6.31 19.00
CA VAL A 66 -6.75 6.21 19.22
C VAL A 66 -7.10 4.79 19.69
N GLU A 67 -7.69 4.71 20.89
CA GLU A 67 -8.20 3.46 21.43
C GLU A 67 -9.33 2.93 20.54
N ASN A 68 -9.26 1.65 20.18
CA ASN A 68 -10.21 1.02 19.27
C ASN A 68 -10.34 1.73 17.91
N ASP A 69 -9.25 2.31 17.37
CA ASP A 69 -9.25 2.83 16.01
C ASP A 69 -9.76 1.78 15.01
N ARG A 70 -10.60 2.23 14.07
CA ARG A 70 -11.17 1.39 13.01
C ARG A 70 -11.00 2.00 11.63
N THR A 71 -10.19 3.06 11.53
CA THR A 71 -10.15 3.89 10.33
C THR A 71 -9.64 3.09 9.12
N GLY A 72 -8.75 2.11 9.33
CA GLY A 72 -8.35 1.15 8.32
C GLY A 72 -9.52 0.31 7.79
N ILE A 73 -10.29 -0.32 8.69
CA ILE A 73 -11.48 -1.12 8.31
C ILE A 73 -12.51 -0.27 7.56
N GLU A 74 -12.69 0.98 7.94
CA GLU A 74 -13.63 1.88 7.29
C GLU A 74 -13.26 2.22 5.84
N LEU A 75 -12.01 2.04 5.43
CA LEU A 75 -11.60 2.17 4.03
C LEU A 75 -12.16 1.07 3.12
N LEU A 76 -12.68 -0.03 3.69
CA LEU A 76 -13.28 -1.14 2.93
C LEU A 76 -14.76 -0.91 2.55
N LYS A 77 -15.36 0.18 3.02
CA LYS A 77 -16.77 0.55 2.76
C LYS A 77 -16.87 1.51 1.60
#